data_AF-A0A9D8XEA6-F1
#
_entry.id   AF-A0A9D8XEA6-F1
#
_cell.length_a   1.000
_cell.length_b   1.000
_cell.length_c   1.000
_cell.angle_alpha   90.00
_cell.angle_beta   90.00
_cell.angle_gamma   90.00
#
_symmetry.space_group_name_H-M   'P 1'
#
loop_
_entity.id
_entity.type
_entity.pdbx_description
1 polymer ?
#
loop_
_entity_poly.entity_id
_entity_poly.type
_entity_poly.pdbx_seq_one_letter_code
_entity_poly.pdbx_strand_id
1 'polypeptide(L)'
;MIKTLIALIYSMFIFAINGLSTPYKAYRGNIYAILAMSIAILWGLYELNPQYLVPSIIALIAGALTGIIAAHKISMPNLPQMIALLNGLGGLAAGLIGLTETTNADYHPLLLLFIISIGFITFTGSIAAFLKLAGIRLFADKDTLQTISLIILILTIISGFYAYHNGGEYLWGFIALLSLWGLLFILPVGGADMPIIISILNSFSGW
;
A
#
# COMPACT_ATOMS: atom_id res chain seq x y z
N MET A 1 -2.59 29.52 -3.23
CA MET A 1 -3.56 28.71 -3.98
C MET A 1 -3.37 27.21 -3.75
N ILE A 2 -2.16 26.64 -3.96
CA ILE A 2 -1.90 25.21 -3.70
C ILE A 2 -2.13 24.84 -2.22
N LYS A 3 -1.54 25.59 -1.28
CA LYS A 3 -1.69 25.34 0.17
C LYS A 3 -3.16 25.35 0.64
N THR A 4 -3.97 26.25 0.09
CA THR A 4 -5.40 26.36 0.43
C THR A 4 -6.21 25.20 -0.14
N LEU A 5 -5.86 24.72 -1.34
CA LEU A 5 -6.50 23.55 -1.93
C LEU A 5 -6.17 22.27 -1.16
N ILE A 6 -4.90 22.07 -0.80
CA ILE A 6 -4.47 20.94 0.04
C ILE A 6 -5.19 20.96 1.38
N ALA A 7 -5.29 22.13 2.04
CA ALA A 7 -6.03 22.26 3.29
C ALA A 7 -7.52 21.90 3.15
N LEU A 8 -8.14 22.25 2.02
CA LEU A 8 -9.53 21.87 1.72
C LEU A 8 -9.65 20.34 1.57
N ILE A 9 -8.79 19.71 0.78
CA ILE A 9 -8.78 18.25 0.57
C ILE A 9 -8.62 17.52 1.91
N TYR A 10 -7.67 17.93 2.75
CA TYR A 10 -7.45 17.34 4.07
C TYR A 10 -8.67 17.52 4.99
N SER A 11 -9.28 18.70 4.99
CA SER A 11 -10.51 18.95 5.76
C SER A 11 -11.63 18.00 5.34
N MET A 12 -11.78 17.76 4.04
CA MET A 12 -12.80 16.84 3.51
C MET A 12 -12.51 15.38 3.89
N PHE A 13 -11.25 14.93 3.87
CA PHE A 13 -10.89 13.60 4.38
C PHE A 13 -11.15 13.45 5.88
N ILE A 14 -10.89 14.48 6.68
CA ILE A 14 -11.23 14.48 8.12
C ILE A 14 -12.75 14.34 8.32
N PHE A 15 -13.56 15.10 7.57
CA PHE A 15 -15.02 14.95 7.62
C PHE A 15 -15.50 13.59 7.10
N ALA A 16 -14.81 13.02 6.12
CA ALA A 16 -15.10 11.68 5.62
C ALA A 16 -14.92 10.63 6.71
N ILE A 17 -13.76 10.59 7.37
CA ILE A 17 -13.46 9.64 8.47
C ILE A 17 -14.46 9.83 9.62
N ASN A 18 -14.70 11.06 10.05
CA ASN A 18 -15.69 11.35 11.10
C ASN A 18 -17.11 10.88 10.72
N GLY A 19 -17.48 11.01 9.44
CA GLY A 19 -18.76 10.52 8.93
C GLY A 19 -18.86 8.99 8.92
N LEU A 20 -17.77 8.30 8.58
CA LEU A 20 -17.69 6.84 8.53
C LEU A 20 -17.72 6.18 9.92
N SER A 21 -17.35 6.90 10.99
CA SER A 21 -17.36 6.40 12.36
C SER A 21 -18.75 6.11 12.94
N THR A 22 -19.84 6.50 12.26
CA THR A 22 -21.21 6.21 12.74
C THR A 22 -22.15 5.80 11.61
N PRO A 23 -23.01 4.78 11.80
CA PRO A 23 -23.86 4.25 10.72
C PRO A 23 -24.75 5.30 10.04
N TYR A 24 -25.33 6.22 10.82
CA TYR A 24 -26.25 7.25 10.31
C TYR A 24 -25.57 8.36 9.49
N LYS A 25 -24.25 8.57 9.67
CA LYS A 25 -23.46 9.55 8.88
C LYS A 25 -22.64 8.88 7.77
N ALA A 26 -22.54 7.55 7.74
CA ALA A 26 -21.64 6.83 6.83
C ALA A 26 -21.81 7.22 5.36
N TYR A 27 -23.06 7.40 4.91
CA TYR A 27 -23.35 7.85 3.55
C TYR A 27 -22.74 9.23 3.24
N ARG A 28 -22.90 10.20 4.15
CA ARG A 28 -22.31 11.55 4.00
C ARG A 28 -20.78 11.50 4.07
N GLY A 29 -20.24 10.67 4.98
CA GLY A 29 -18.80 10.44 5.08
C GLY A 29 -18.21 9.95 3.75
N ASN A 30 -18.87 8.98 3.11
CA ASN A 30 -18.44 8.46 1.82
C ASN A 30 -18.48 9.54 0.70
N ILE A 31 -19.49 10.41 0.68
CA ILE A 31 -19.55 11.53 -0.27
C ILE A 31 -18.35 12.47 -0.09
N TYR A 32 -17.98 12.80 1.15
CA TYR A 32 -16.81 13.65 1.41
C TYR A 32 -15.51 12.99 0.90
N ALA A 33 -15.35 11.67 1.07
CA ALA A 33 -14.20 10.95 0.53
C ALA A 33 -14.16 10.99 -1.00
N ILE A 34 -15.29 10.75 -1.67
CA ILE A 34 -15.38 10.78 -3.14
C ILE A 34 -15.01 12.16 -3.67
N LEU A 35 -15.55 13.24 -3.08
CA LEU A 35 -15.24 14.59 -3.50
C LEU A 35 -13.77 14.94 -3.26
N ALA A 36 -13.22 14.62 -2.08
CA ALA A 36 -11.82 14.87 -1.75
C ALA A 36 -10.87 14.17 -2.73
N MET A 37 -11.10 12.89 -3.00
CA MET A 37 -10.30 12.10 -3.93
C MET A 37 -10.44 12.61 -5.37
N SER A 38 -11.64 12.98 -5.80
CA SER A 38 -11.86 13.52 -7.15
C SER A 38 -11.10 14.83 -7.36
N ILE A 39 -11.14 15.75 -6.39
CA ILE A 39 -10.41 17.01 -6.45
C ILE A 39 -8.90 16.76 -6.46
N ALA A 40 -8.40 15.84 -5.62
CA ALA A 40 -6.98 15.48 -5.57
C ALA A 40 -6.47 14.92 -6.91
N ILE A 41 -7.22 14.00 -7.54
CA ILE A 41 -6.86 13.43 -8.84
C ILE A 41 -6.86 14.50 -9.93
N LEU A 42 -7.90 15.33 -10.00
CA LEU A 42 -7.98 16.41 -11.00
C LEU A 42 -6.84 17.41 -10.85
N TRP A 43 -6.49 17.76 -9.60
CA TRP A 43 -5.34 18.63 -9.34
C TRP A 43 -4.02 17.97 -9.74
N GLY A 44 -3.81 16.70 -9.38
CA GLY A 44 -2.61 15.95 -9.75
C GLY A 44 -2.43 15.83 -11.27
N LEU A 45 -3.52 15.62 -12.02
CA LEU A 45 -3.48 15.62 -13.49
C LEU A 45 -3.19 17.00 -14.08
N TYR A 46 -3.66 18.07 -13.43
CA TYR A 46 -3.41 19.45 -13.87
C TYR A 46 -1.94 19.87 -13.70
N GLU A 47 -1.28 19.46 -12.62
CA GLU A 47 0.14 19.75 -12.38
C GLU A 47 1.10 18.82 -13.12
N LEU A 48 0.59 17.70 -13.66
CA LEU A 48 1.41 16.70 -14.33
C LEU A 48 2.05 17.26 -15.61
N ASN A 49 3.31 16.92 -15.84
CA ASN A 49 3.98 17.25 -17.09
C ASN A 49 3.18 16.70 -18.29
N PRO A 50 2.91 17.50 -19.34
CA PRO A 50 2.13 17.09 -20.51
C PRO A 50 2.60 15.79 -21.17
N GLN A 51 3.90 15.49 -21.10
CA GLN A 51 4.46 14.25 -21.64
C GLN A 51 3.88 12.99 -20.97
N TYR A 52 3.56 13.06 -19.68
CA TYR A 52 3.03 11.94 -18.90
C TYR A 52 1.51 11.96 -18.77
N LEU A 53 0.84 13.01 -19.25
CA LEU A 53 -0.61 13.18 -19.09
C LEU A 53 -1.41 12.04 -19.71
N VAL A 54 -1.13 11.71 -20.98
CA VAL A 54 -1.86 10.64 -21.70
C VAL A 54 -1.62 9.27 -21.07
N PRO A 55 -0.37 8.83 -20.80
CA PRO A 55 -0.11 7.58 -20.08
C PRO A 55 -0.81 7.51 -18.71
N SER A 56 -0.79 8.59 -17.93
CA SER A 56 -1.42 8.64 -16.61
C SER A 56 -2.94 8.54 -16.67
N ILE A 57 -3.60 9.16 -17.65
CA ILE A 57 -5.05 9.03 -17.85
C ILE A 57 -5.40 7.58 -18.23
N ILE A 58 -4.62 6.94 -19.10
CA ILE A 58 -4.84 5.53 -19.49
C ILE A 58 -4.69 4.63 -18.27
N ALA A 59 -3.63 4.80 -17.48
CA ALA A 59 -3.41 4.03 -16.26
C ALA A 59 -4.52 4.25 -15.22
N LEU A 60 -4.98 5.49 -15.05
CA LEU A 60 -6.08 5.85 -14.15
C LEU A 60 -7.38 5.16 -14.58
N ILE A 61 -7.73 5.22 -15.86
CA ILE A 61 -8.95 4.57 -16.40
C ILE A 61 -8.83 3.06 -16.24
N ALA A 62 -7.69 2.47 -16.57
CA ALA A 62 -7.47 1.03 -16.41
C ALA A 62 -7.63 0.58 -14.95
N GLY A 63 -7.01 1.30 -14.00
CA GLY A 63 -7.14 1.03 -12.57
C GLY A 63 -8.56 1.24 -12.03
N ALA A 64 -9.24 2.29 -12.47
CA ALA A 64 -10.63 2.55 -12.08
C ALA A 64 -11.57 1.45 -12.60
N LEU A 65 -11.41 1.03 -13.85
CA LEU A 65 -12.22 -0.05 -14.44
C LEU A 65 -11.99 -1.38 -13.72
N THR A 66 -10.74 -1.77 -13.47
CA THR A 66 -10.45 -3.01 -12.74
C THR A 66 -11.02 -2.97 -11.33
N GLY A 67 -10.91 -1.83 -10.63
CA GLY A 67 -11.51 -1.61 -9.31
C GLY A 67 -13.03 -1.72 -9.32
N ILE A 68 -13.71 -1.08 -10.29
CA ILE A 68 -15.17 -1.15 -10.45
C ILE A 68 -15.61 -2.59 -10.69
N ILE A 69 -14.94 -3.31 -11.59
CA ILE A 69 -15.26 -4.71 -11.91
C ILE A 69 -15.06 -5.59 -10.67
N ALA A 70 -13.97 -5.41 -9.94
CA ALA A 70 -13.68 -6.17 -8.73
C ALA A 70 -14.73 -5.91 -7.63
N ALA A 71 -15.12 -4.65 -7.42
CA ALA A 71 -16.11 -4.25 -6.43
C ALA A 71 -17.52 -4.79 -6.71
N HIS A 72 -17.92 -4.92 -7.99
CA HIS A 72 -19.22 -5.49 -8.34
C HIS A 72 -19.26 -7.02 -8.26
N LYS A 73 -18.11 -7.69 -8.41
CA LYS A 73 -18.02 -9.16 -8.42
C LYS A 73 -17.79 -9.77 -7.04
N ILE A 74 -17.34 -9.00 -6.05
CA ILE A 74 -17.00 -9.53 -4.72
C ILE A 74 -18.24 -9.81 -3.89
N SER A 75 -18.24 -10.94 -3.16
CA SER A 75 -19.28 -11.28 -2.18
C SER A 75 -18.92 -10.75 -0.78
N MET A 76 -19.94 -10.45 0.04
CA MET A 76 -19.73 -9.91 1.40
C MET A 76 -18.81 -10.76 2.30
N PRO A 77 -18.86 -12.11 2.29
CA PRO A 77 -17.93 -12.92 3.08
C PRO A 77 -16.47 -12.79 2.63
N ASN A 78 -16.25 -12.45 1.36
CA ASN A 78 -14.93 -12.29 0.75
C ASN A 78 -14.45 -10.83 0.78
N LEU A 79 -15.16 -9.93 1.48
CA LEU A 79 -14.75 -8.54 1.60
C LEU A 79 -13.38 -8.36 2.29
N PRO A 80 -13.03 -9.11 3.37
CA PRO A 80 -11.74 -8.92 4.03
C PRO A 80 -10.52 -9.15 3.12
N GLN A 81 -10.54 -10.18 2.28
CA GLN A 81 -9.45 -10.45 1.33
C GLN A 81 -9.34 -9.39 0.24
N MET A 82 -10.47 -8.84 -0.23
CA MET A 82 -10.46 -7.75 -1.20
C MET A 82 -9.85 -6.48 -0.58
N ILE A 83 -10.19 -6.16 0.68
CA ILE A 83 -9.60 -5.05 1.42
C ILE A 83 -8.09 -5.23 1.53
N ALA A 84 -7.63 -6.44 1.88
CA ALA A 84 -6.19 -6.75 1.93
C ALA A 84 -5.53 -6.47 0.58
N LEU A 85 -6.08 -6.97 -0.52
CA LEU A 85 -5.50 -6.78 -1.85
C LEU A 85 -5.43 -5.31 -2.27
N LEU A 86 -6.50 -4.55 -2.08
CA LEU A 86 -6.56 -3.11 -2.41
C LEU A 86 -5.54 -2.31 -1.58
N ASN A 87 -5.37 -2.68 -0.31
CA ASN A 87 -4.35 -2.10 0.56
C ASN A 87 -2.93 -2.38 0.04
N GLY A 88 -2.69 -3.61 -0.42
CA GLY A 88 -1.43 -3.99 -1.04
C GLY A 88 -1.10 -3.15 -2.27
N LEU A 89 -2.08 -2.88 -3.14
CA LEU A 89 -1.90 -2.04 -4.32
C LEU A 89 -1.56 -0.58 -3.95
N GLY A 90 -2.18 -0.04 -2.90
CA GLY A 90 -1.84 1.28 -2.36
C GLY A 90 -0.40 1.33 -1.83
N GLY A 91 0.03 0.30 -1.09
CA GLY A 91 1.41 0.15 -0.63
C GLY A 91 2.40 0.06 -1.81
N LEU A 92 2.10 -0.72 -2.83
CA LEU A 92 2.94 -0.79 -4.04
C LEU A 92 3.07 0.57 -4.72
N ALA A 93 1.98 1.33 -4.84
CA ALA A 93 2.03 2.68 -5.42
C ALA A 93 2.96 3.61 -4.61
N ALA A 94 2.85 3.61 -3.27
CA ALA A 94 3.74 4.37 -2.41
C ALA A 94 5.21 3.94 -2.56
N GLY A 95 5.48 2.64 -2.58
CA GLY A 95 6.83 2.09 -2.77
C GLY A 95 7.43 2.47 -4.12
N LEU A 96 6.64 2.42 -5.21
CA LEU A 96 7.08 2.83 -6.55
C LEU A 96 7.37 4.34 -6.62
N ILE A 97 6.56 5.18 -5.97
CA ILE A 97 6.83 6.62 -5.85
C ILE A 97 8.16 6.85 -5.10
N GLY A 98 8.38 6.13 -4.01
CA GLY A 98 9.65 6.19 -3.27
C GLY A 98 10.85 5.82 -4.15
N LEU A 99 10.70 4.83 -5.05
CA LEU A 99 11.76 4.44 -5.98
C LEU A 99 12.08 5.52 -7.01
N THR A 100 11.07 6.17 -7.58
CA THR A 100 11.28 7.22 -8.59
C THR A 100 11.97 8.47 -8.02
N GLU A 101 11.82 8.71 -6.72
CA GLU A 101 12.41 9.86 -6.04
C GLU A 101 13.82 9.61 -5.46
N THR A 102 14.38 8.40 -5.61
CA THR A 102 15.71 8.05 -5.07
C THR A 102 16.87 8.91 -5.58
N THR A 103 16.72 9.56 -6.73
CA THR A 103 17.71 10.48 -7.31
C THR A 103 17.46 11.95 -6.95
N ASN A 104 16.36 12.25 -6.26
CA ASN A 104 15.97 13.60 -5.91
C ASN A 104 16.67 14.03 -4.60
N ALA A 105 17.53 15.05 -4.71
CA ALA A 105 18.33 15.54 -3.59
C ALA A 105 17.51 16.28 -2.51
N ASP A 106 16.27 16.67 -2.81
CA ASP A 106 15.38 17.35 -1.85
C ASP A 106 14.85 16.39 -0.76
N TYR A 107 14.88 15.08 -1.02
CA TYR A 107 14.39 14.08 -0.09
C TYR A 107 15.54 13.35 0.63
N HIS A 108 15.38 13.19 1.95
CA HIS A 108 16.38 12.48 2.74
C HIS A 108 16.38 10.98 2.37
N PRO A 109 17.54 10.36 2.05
CA PRO A 109 17.56 8.97 1.56
C PRO A 109 16.98 7.94 2.55
N LEU A 110 17.13 8.17 3.87
CA LEU A 110 16.47 7.33 4.89
C LEU A 110 14.94 7.37 4.79
N LEU A 111 14.35 8.52 4.49
CA LEU A 111 12.90 8.67 4.33
C LEU A 111 12.41 7.85 3.13
N LEU A 112 13.14 7.94 2.00
CA LEU A 112 12.80 7.19 0.79
C LEU A 112 12.92 5.68 1.02
N LEU A 113 13.97 5.22 1.70
CA LEU A 113 14.09 3.81 2.09
C LEU A 113 12.94 3.36 2.99
N PHE A 114 12.46 4.21 3.89
CA PHE A 114 11.31 3.91 4.74
C PHE A 114 10.01 3.77 3.93
N ILE A 115 9.75 4.71 3.02
CA ILE A 115 8.58 4.67 2.11
C ILE A 115 8.62 3.40 1.23
N ILE A 116 9.78 3.09 0.65
CA ILE A 116 10.00 1.88 -0.14
C ILE A 116 9.75 0.63 0.73
N SER A 117 10.29 0.61 1.96
CA SER A 117 10.12 -0.52 2.88
C SER A 117 8.66 -0.79 3.18
N ILE A 118 7.93 0.24 3.64
CA ILE A 118 6.51 0.14 3.95
C ILE A 118 5.72 -0.32 2.72
N GLY A 119 5.99 0.27 1.56
CA GLY A 119 5.25 -0.04 0.34
C GLY A 119 5.38 -1.50 -0.09
N PHE A 120 6.61 -2.02 -0.20
CA PHE A 120 6.86 -3.38 -0.66
C PHE A 120 6.51 -4.45 0.38
N ILE A 121 6.73 -4.20 1.68
CA ILE A 121 6.26 -5.09 2.76
C ILE A 121 4.73 -5.17 2.73
N THR A 122 4.05 -4.03 2.62
CA THR A 122 2.59 -3.98 2.62
C THR A 122 2.01 -4.67 1.40
N PHE A 123 2.58 -4.45 0.21
CA PHE A 123 2.16 -5.10 -1.02
C PHE A 123 2.23 -6.62 -0.93
N THR A 124 3.40 -7.15 -0.58
CA THR A 124 3.62 -8.60 -0.55
C THR A 124 2.90 -9.27 0.62
N GLY A 125 2.88 -8.66 1.81
CA GLY A 125 2.09 -9.15 2.94
C GLY A 125 0.59 -9.19 2.63
N SER A 126 0.08 -8.19 1.92
CA SER A 126 -1.31 -8.15 1.47
C SER A 126 -1.65 -9.25 0.46
N ILE A 127 -0.73 -9.59 -0.45
CA ILE A 127 -0.89 -10.74 -1.35
C ILE A 127 -0.96 -12.04 -0.53
N ALA A 128 -0.05 -12.24 0.43
CA ALA A 128 -0.07 -13.44 1.27
C ALA A 128 -1.38 -13.56 2.07
N ALA A 129 -1.87 -12.45 2.64
CA ALA A 129 -3.15 -12.39 3.36
C ALA A 129 -4.33 -12.72 2.44
N PHE A 130 -4.35 -12.15 1.23
CA PHE A 130 -5.37 -12.43 0.20
C PHE A 130 -5.41 -13.92 -0.16
N LEU A 131 -4.26 -14.51 -0.53
CA LEU A 131 -4.19 -15.91 -0.95
C LEU A 131 -4.67 -16.86 0.17
N LYS A 132 -4.29 -16.55 1.41
CA LYS A 132 -4.66 -17.35 2.57
C LYS A 132 -6.16 -17.33 2.85
N LEU A 133 -6.79 -16.15 2.78
CA LEU A 133 -8.23 -16.02 2.93
C LEU A 133 -9.02 -16.59 1.74
N ALA A 134 -8.44 -16.58 0.54
CA ALA A 134 -8.99 -17.24 -0.64
C ALA A 134 -8.96 -18.78 -0.55
N GLY A 135 -8.49 -19.36 0.57
CA GLY A 135 -8.49 -20.80 0.81
C GLY A 135 -7.28 -21.54 0.23
N ILE A 136 -6.27 -20.82 -0.29
CA ILE A 136 -5.05 -21.43 -0.78
C ILE A 136 -4.25 -21.91 0.43
N ARG A 137 -4.11 -23.24 0.54
CA ARG A 137 -3.36 -23.86 1.63
C ARG A 137 -1.86 -23.72 1.38
N LEU A 138 -1.27 -22.74 2.03
CA LEU A 138 0.18 -22.54 2.07
C LEU A 138 0.72 -23.41 3.22
N PHE A 139 0.95 -24.69 2.94
CA PHE A 139 1.47 -25.64 3.92
C PHE A 139 2.98 -25.45 4.08
N ALA A 140 3.39 -24.96 5.24
CA ALA A 140 4.75 -25.07 5.71
C ALA A 140 4.73 -25.09 7.24
N ASP A 141 5.70 -25.79 7.83
CA ASP A 141 5.82 -25.86 9.27
C ASP A 141 6.00 -24.46 9.86
N LYS A 142 5.15 -24.11 10.84
CA LYS A 142 5.06 -22.76 11.38
C LYS A 142 6.40 -22.31 11.96
N ASP A 143 7.08 -23.21 12.67
CA ASP A 143 8.33 -22.90 13.38
C ASP A 143 9.48 -22.68 12.39
N THR A 144 9.55 -23.49 11.32
CA THR A 144 10.49 -23.26 10.21
C THR A 144 10.24 -21.93 9.51
N LEU A 145 8.98 -21.59 9.19
CA LEU A 145 8.64 -20.32 8.55
C LEU A 145 9.00 -19.12 9.42
N GLN A 146 8.74 -19.20 10.73
CA GLN A 146 9.13 -18.13 11.66
C GLN A 146 10.64 -17.96 11.71
N THR A 147 11.39 -19.07 11.76
CA THR A 147 12.85 -19.04 11.77
C THR A 147 13.39 -18.43 10.47
N ILE A 148 12.89 -18.85 9.32
CA ILE A 148 13.28 -18.30 8.01
C ILE A 148 12.89 -16.81 7.91
N SER A 149 11.70 -16.44 8.37
CA SER A 149 11.24 -15.05 8.37
C SER A 149 12.15 -14.15 9.20
N LEU A 150 12.61 -14.62 10.38
CA LEU A 150 13.57 -13.89 11.21
C LEU A 150 14.94 -13.74 10.52
N ILE A 151 15.43 -14.79 9.86
CA ILE A 151 16.70 -14.73 9.11
C ILE A 151 16.57 -13.71 7.97
N ILE A 152 15.49 -13.76 7.18
CA ILE A 152 15.25 -12.81 6.10
C ILE A 152 15.10 -11.39 6.63
N LEU A 153 14.48 -11.18 7.79
CA LEU A 153 14.40 -9.86 8.43
C LEU A 153 15.78 -9.28 8.71
N ILE A 154 16.67 -10.08 9.32
CA ILE A 154 18.04 -9.65 9.63
C ILE A 154 18.79 -9.29 8.33
N LEU A 155 18.68 -10.14 7.30
CA LEU A 155 19.28 -9.86 5.99
C LEU A 155 18.71 -8.59 5.35
N THR A 156 17.41 -8.33 5.51
CA THR A 156 16.75 -7.13 5.00
C THR A 156 17.30 -5.88 5.67
N ILE A 157 17.49 -5.89 7.00
CA ILE A 157 18.07 -4.77 7.75
C ILE A 157 19.51 -4.50 7.29
N ILE A 158 20.33 -5.56 7.15
CA ILE A 158 21.70 -5.44 6.65
C ILE A 158 21.71 -4.87 5.24
N SER A 159 20.86 -5.39 4.35
CA SER A 159 20.73 -4.90 2.97
C SER A 159 20.27 -3.44 2.91
N GLY A 160 19.39 -3.01 3.82
CA GLY A 160 18.94 -1.62 3.93
C GLY A 160 20.07 -0.68 4.32
N PHE A 161 20.97 -1.11 5.21
CA PHE A 161 22.17 -0.36 5.56
C PHE A 161 23.10 -0.18 4.34
N TYR A 162 23.29 -1.24 3.53
CA TYR A 162 24.08 -1.15 2.30
C TYR A 162 23.41 -0.28 1.24
N ALA A 163 22.08 -0.40 1.07
CA ALA A 163 21.30 0.41 0.15
C ALA A 163 21.39 1.90 0.49
N TYR A 164 21.39 2.26 1.77
CA TYR A 164 21.53 3.64 2.24
C TYR A 164 22.89 4.25 1.87
N HIS A 165 23.99 3.51 2.05
CA HIS A 165 25.34 4.05 1.85
C HIS A 165 25.79 4.02 0.39
N ASN A 166 25.38 3.00 -0.36
CA ASN A 166 25.95 2.72 -1.68
C ASN A 166 24.95 2.93 -2.83
N GLY A 167 23.64 2.99 -2.54
CA GLY A 167 22.60 3.13 -3.55
C GLY A 167 22.61 2.01 -4.61
N GLY A 168 22.03 2.28 -5.78
CA GLY A 168 22.16 1.43 -6.97
C GLY A 168 21.69 -0.02 -6.80
N GLU A 169 22.56 -0.98 -7.10
CA GLU A 169 22.25 -2.43 -7.10
C GLU A 169 21.80 -2.94 -5.72
N TYR A 170 22.32 -2.35 -4.64
CA TYR A 170 21.95 -2.72 -3.26
C TYR A 170 20.48 -2.39 -2.94
N LEU A 171 19.91 -1.39 -3.61
CA LEU A 171 18.50 -1.03 -3.48
C LEU A 171 17.59 -2.14 -4.02
N TRP A 172 17.95 -2.75 -5.17
CA TRP A 172 17.19 -3.85 -5.73
C TRP A 172 17.27 -5.12 -4.87
N GLY A 173 18.45 -5.42 -4.33
CA GLY A 173 18.61 -6.50 -3.34
C GLY A 173 17.75 -6.26 -2.09
N PHE A 174 17.70 -5.01 -1.62
CA PHE A 174 16.87 -4.61 -0.48
C PHE A 174 15.38 -4.79 -0.75
N ILE A 175 14.87 -4.33 -1.90
CA ILE A 175 13.46 -4.50 -2.32
C ILE A 175 13.08 -5.98 -2.43
N ALA A 176 13.96 -6.80 -2.98
CA ALA A 176 13.72 -8.23 -3.11
C ALA A 176 13.57 -8.89 -1.72
N LEU A 177 14.44 -8.53 -0.77
CA LEU A 177 14.37 -9.03 0.60
C LEU A 177 13.15 -8.50 1.37
N LEU A 178 12.79 -7.22 1.21
CA LEU A 178 11.55 -6.64 1.76
C LEU A 178 10.31 -7.38 1.26
N SER A 179 10.25 -7.65 -0.05
CA SER A 179 9.16 -8.36 -0.70
C SER A 179 9.07 -9.81 -0.20
N LEU A 180 10.20 -10.48 -0.04
CA LEU A 180 10.25 -11.83 0.52
C LEU A 180 9.82 -11.85 1.99
N TRP A 181 10.30 -10.88 2.78
CA TRP A 181 9.95 -10.76 4.18
C TRP A 181 8.46 -10.49 4.37
N GLY A 182 7.87 -9.59 3.58
CA GLY A 182 6.44 -9.28 3.65
C GLY A 182 5.57 -10.53 3.41
N LEU A 183 5.96 -11.44 2.52
CA LEU A 183 5.32 -12.75 2.39
C LEU A 183 5.50 -13.59 3.65
N LEU A 184 6.75 -13.82 4.06
CA LEU A 184 7.12 -14.76 5.14
C LEU A 184 6.60 -14.34 6.52
N PHE A 185 6.39 -13.04 6.76
CA PHE A 185 5.80 -12.53 7.99
C PHE A 185 4.31 -12.92 8.14
N ILE A 186 3.58 -13.10 7.03
CA ILE A 186 2.14 -13.42 7.04
C ILE A 186 1.87 -14.92 7.04
N LEU A 187 2.67 -15.71 6.33
CA LEU A 187 2.48 -17.17 6.21
C LEU A 187 2.26 -17.91 7.54
N PRO A 188 3.03 -17.68 8.62
CA PRO A 188 2.87 -18.42 9.88
C PRO A 188 1.65 -17.99 10.71
N VAL A 189 0.97 -16.90 10.36
CA VAL A 189 -0.15 -16.36 11.14
C VAL A 189 -1.44 -17.13 10.90
N GLY A 190 -2.21 -17.47 11.94
CA GLY A 190 -3.45 -18.24 11.78
C GLY A 190 -4.51 -17.52 10.93
N GLY A 191 -5.39 -18.28 10.27
CA GLY A 191 -6.50 -17.71 9.50
C GLY A 191 -7.48 -16.89 10.36
N ALA A 192 -7.68 -17.30 11.61
CA ALA A 192 -8.52 -16.59 12.58
C ALA A 192 -7.96 -15.20 12.95
N ASP A 193 -6.63 -15.03 12.90
CA ASP A 193 -5.95 -13.79 13.26
C ASP A 193 -5.78 -12.83 12.07
N MET A 194 -6.21 -13.24 10.87
CA MET A 194 -6.08 -12.44 9.63
C MET A 194 -6.71 -11.05 9.70
N PRO A 195 -7.87 -10.82 10.34
CA PRO A 195 -8.42 -9.47 10.47
C PRO A 195 -7.46 -8.48 11.16
N ILE A 196 -6.71 -8.95 12.17
CA ILE A 196 -5.72 -8.14 12.88
C ILE A 196 -4.56 -7.80 11.94
N ILE A 197 -4.06 -8.79 11.20
CA ILE A 197 -2.99 -8.59 10.21
C ILE A 197 -3.38 -7.57 9.15
N ILE A 198 -4.59 -7.67 8.60
CA ILE A 198 -5.08 -6.73 7.59
C ILE A 198 -5.12 -5.31 8.16
N SER A 199 -5.52 -5.15 9.43
CA SER A 199 -5.49 -3.83 10.09
C SER A 199 -4.07 -3.27 10.28
N ILE A 200 -3.08 -4.12 10.57
CA ILE A 200 -1.66 -3.73 10.68
C ILE A 200 -1.13 -3.29 9.32
N LEU A 201 -1.38 -4.08 8.27
CA LEU A 201 -0.97 -3.75 6.90
C LEU A 201 -1.64 -2.45 6.42
N ASN A 202 -2.90 -2.21 6.79
CA ASN A 202 -3.60 -0.96 6.48
C ASN A 202 -3.03 0.25 7.22
N SER A 203 -2.59 0.05 8.47
CA SER A 203 -1.85 1.07 9.21
C SER A 203 -0.53 1.39 8.51
N PHE A 204 0.26 0.37 8.13
CA PHE A 204 1.53 0.54 7.43
C PHE A 204 1.40 1.36 6.16
N SER A 205 0.48 1.05 5.25
CA SER A 205 0.27 1.87 4.04
C SER A 205 -0.18 3.32 4.30
N GLY A 206 -0.62 3.63 5.51
CA GLY A 206 -0.97 5.00 5.91
C GLY A 206 0.21 5.82 6.44
N TRP A 207 1.33 5.18 6.81
CA TRP A 207 2.58 5.81 7.27
C TRP A 207 3.50 6.15 6.11
#